data_AF-A0A6B3I112-F1
#
_entry.id   AF-A0A6B3I112-F1
#
_cell.length_a   1.000
_cell.length_b   1.000
_cell.length_c   1.000
_cell.angle_alpha   90.00
_cell.angle_beta   90.00
_cell.angle_gamma   90.00
#
_symmetry.space_group_name_H-M   'P 1'
#
loop_
_entity.id
_entity.type
_entity.pdbx_description
1 polymer ?
#
loop_
_entity_poly.entity_id
_entity_poly.type
_entity_poly.pdbx_seq_one_letter_code
_entity_poly.pdbx_strand_id
1 'polypeptide(L)'
;MYFYCGNEHAVVEAALRVLDDRVLTPVRRAAGTEGARTEELLAVFLDTIRDVWQDQGQLLVAACEFIGEDDETRDDWRAASVALGDAFTPVVSRDRERGALPTAGDAHALVVALWWTVERTYYMAYSAGPVPREVSEATAMLGLLTRRTLGLADA
;
A
#
# COMPACT_ATOMS: atom_id res chain seq x y z
N MET A 1 9.41 29.83 -19.95
CA MET A 1 9.60 28.86 -18.85
C MET A 1 8.33 28.03 -18.77
N TYR A 2 8.26 26.97 -19.58
CA TYR A 2 7.15 26.01 -19.75
C TYR A 2 7.79 24.69 -20.22
N PHE A 3 8.59 24.05 -19.36
CA PHE A 3 9.37 22.87 -19.77
C PHE A 3 9.23 21.67 -18.80
N TYR A 4 8.44 21.80 -17.72
CA TYR A 4 8.13 20.69 -16.79
C TYR A 4 6.64 20.60 -16.40
N CYS A 5 5.74 21.37 -17.04
CA CYS A 5 4.29 21.28 -16.83
C CYS A 5 3.63 20.36 -17.87
N GLY A 6 4.21 19.18 -18.09
CA GLY A 6 3.79 18.22 -19.12
C GLY A 6 3.01 17.05 -18.56
N ASN A 7 1.77 17.33 -18.16
CA ASN A 7 0.69 16.41 -17.80
C ASN A 7 0.74 15.84 -16.36
N GLU A 8 -0.17 16.31 -15.50
CA GLU A 8 -0.45 15.75 -14.16
C GLU A 8 -0.69 14.24 -14.23
N HIS A 9 -1.34 13.76 -15.30
CA HIS A 9 -1.47 12.33 -15.60
C HIS A 9 -0.12 11.62 -15.69
N ALA A 10 0.91 12.22 -16.29
CA ALA A 10 2.23 11.59 -16.40
C ALA A 10 2.90 11.42 -15.03
N VAL A 11 2.61 12.31 -14.07
CA VAL A 11 3.07 12.17 -12.67
C VAL A 11 2.37 11.00 -12.00
N VAL A 12 1.05 10.92 -12.13
CA VAL A 12 0.25 9.81 -11.58
C VAL A 12 0.65 8.48 -12.22
N GLU A 13 0.79 8.42 -13.55
CA GLU A 13 1.27 7.25 -14.29
C GLU A 13 2.66 6.80 -13.82
N ALA A 14 3.58 7.73 -13.60
CA ALA A 14 4.90 7.42 -13.10
C ALA A 14 4.85 6.84 -11.68
N ALA A 15 4.02 7.42 -10.80
CA ALA A 15 3.80 6.92 -9.45
C ALA A 15 3.17 5.52 -9.47
N LEU A 16 2.15 5.28 -10.30
CA LEU A 16 1.51 3.98 -10.46
C LEU A 16 2.49 2.92 -10.96
N ARG A 17 3.36 3.25 -11.92
CA ARG A 17 4.42 2.35 -12.39
C ARG A 17 5.39 1.98 -11.27
N VAL A 18 5.80 2.96 -10.47
CA VAL A 18 6.66 2.73 -9.30
C VAL A 18 5.97 1.80 -8.29
N LEU A 19 4.69 2.03 -7.99
CA LEU A 19 3.91 1.20 -7.08
C LEU A 19 3.71 -0.22 -7.62
N ASP A 20 3.46 -0.39 -8.91
CA ASP A 20 3.32 -1.71 -9.52
C ASP A 20 4.64 -2.49 -9.49
N ASP A 21 5.73 -1.87 -9.91
CA ASP A 21 7.06 -2.52 -9.98
C ASP A 21 7.61 -2.84 -8.59
N ARG A 22 7.51 -1.90 -7.66
CA ARG A 22 8.20 -1.98 -6.36
C ARG A 22 7.33 -2.49 -5.23
N VAL A 23 6.00 -2.51 -5.36
CA VAL A 23 5.08 -2.96 -4.30
C VAL A 23 4.20 -4.11 -4.80
N LEU A 24 3.36 -3.89 -5.80
CA LEU A 24 2.38 -4.91 -6.23
C LEU A 24 3.06 -6.16 -6.80
N THR A 25 4.10 -6.01 -7.62
CA THR A 25 4.83 -7.14 -8.20
C THR A 25 5.50 -8.01 -7.14
N PRO A 26 6.27 -7.46 -6.17
CA PRO A 26 6.77 -8.22 -5.02
C PRO A 26 5.67 -8.90 -4.20
N VAL A 27 4.57 -8.21 -3.91
CA VAL A 27 3.43 -8.77 -3.17
C VAL A 27 2.81 -9.93 -3.94
N ARG A 28 2.51 -9.76 -5.24
CA ARG A 28 1.95 -10.84 -6.08
C ARG A 28 2.88 -12.05 -6.14
N ARG A 29 4.20 -11.83 -6.22
CA ARG A 29 5.20 -12.92 -6.19
C ARG A 29 5.17 -13.66 -4.85
N ALA A 30 5.13 -12.93 -3.74
CA ALA A 30 5.04 -13.53 -2.41
C ALA A 30 3.73 -14.31 -2.23
N ALA A 31 2.59 -13.75 -2.67
CA ALA A 31 1.29 -14.41 -2.62
C ALA A 31 1.24 -15.71 -3.44
N GLY A 32 1.94 -15.73 -4.59
CA GLY A 32 2.03 -16.91 -5.46
C GLY A 32 2.99 -17.99 -4.97
N THR A 33 3.72 -17.77 -3.87
CA THR A 33 4.63 -18.76 -3.30
C THR A 33 3.85 -19.90 -2.62
N GLU A 34 4.29 -21.14 -2.82
CA GLU A 34 3.69 -22.29 -2.15
C GLU A 34 3.76 -22.12 -0.63
N GLY A 35 2.63 -22.30 0.05
CA GLY A 35 2.55 -22.12 1.50
C GLY A 35 2.53 -20.68 2.02
N ALA A 36 2.48 -19.65 1.15
CA ALA A 36 2.50 -18.24 1.55
C ALA A 36 1.57 -17.92 2.73
N ARG A 37 2.06 -17.16 3.71
CA ARG A 37 1.28 -16.77 4.88
C ARG A 37 0.88 -15.31 4.79
N THR A 38 -0.28 -14.97 5.33
CA THR A 38 -0.75 -13.57 5.40
C THR A 38 0.26 -12.66 6.10
N GLU A 39 0.91 -13.17 7.14
CA GLU A 39 1.94 -12.44 7.88
C GLU A 39 3.16 -12.09 7.03
N GLU A 40 3.66 -13.06 6.25
CA GLU A 40 4.81 -12.86 5.35
C GLU A 40 4.46 -11.88 4.23
N LEU A 41 3.26 -12.02 3.68
CA LEU A 41 2.76 -11.14 2.63
C LEU A 41 2.60 -9.69 3.13
N LEU A 42 2.07 -9.53 4.35
CA LEU A 42 1.97 -8.24 5.01
C LEU A 42 3.36 -7.62 5.26
N ALA A 43 4.33 -8.41 5.72
CA ALA A 43 5.69 -7.94 5.91
C ALA A 43 6.31 -7.43 4.60
N VAL A 44 6.17 -8.20 3.50
CA VAL A 44 6.61 -7.78 2.17
C VAL A 44 5.94 -6.48 1.75
N PHE A 45 4.63 -6.35 1.93
CA PHE A 45 3.90 -5.12 1.61
C PHE A 45 4.42 -3.92 2.41
N LEU A 46 4.55 -4.05 3.73
CA LEU A 46 4.98 -2.96 4.61
C LEU A 46 6.42 -2.53 4.36
N ASP A 47 7.33 -3.48 4.10
CA ASP A 47 8.72 -3.16 3.77
C ASP A 47 8.82 -2.46 2.41
N THR A 48 8.16 -3.01 1.39
CA THR A 48 8.22 -2.44 0.03
C THR A 48 7.59 -1.06 -0.05
N ILE A 49 6.42 -0.85 0.58
CA ILE A 49 5.77 0.46 0.57
C ILE A 49 6.58 1.49 1.34
N ARG A 50 7.17 1.13 2.49
CA ARG A 50 8.08 2.00 3.24
C ARG A 50 9.25 2.45 2.36
N ASP A 51 9.93 1.50 1.72
CA ASP A 51 11.12 1.79 0.91
C ASP A 51 10.77 2.68 -0.29
N VAL A 52 9.60 2.47 -0.91
CA VAL A 52 9.11 3.33 -2.00
C VAL A 52 8.84 4.74 -1.51
N TRP A 53 8.16 4.93 -0.37
CA TRP A 53 7.91 6.26 0.18
C TRP A 53 9.21 6.96 0.60
N GLN A 54 10.20 6.22 1.11
CA GLN A 54 11.53 6.77 1.40
C GLN A 54 12.24 7.29 0.15
N ASP A 55 12.19 6.55 -0.94
CA ASP A 55 12.91 6.91 -2.16
C ASP A 55 12.15 7.91 -3.06
N GLN A 56 10.82 7.81 -3.09
CA GLN A 56 9.95 8.46 -4.08
C GLN A 56 8.86 9.31 -3.42
N GLY A 57 8.98 9.64 -2.13
CA GLY A 57 7.92 10.30 -1.38
C GLY A 57 7.39 11.59 -2.00
N GLN A 58 8.24 12.43 -2.60
CA GLN A 58 7.79 13.66 -3.27
C GLN A 58 6.99 13.39 -4.55
N LEU A 59 7.35 12.35 -5.31
CA LEU A 59 6.58 11.91 -6.47
C LEU A 59 5.20 11.40 -6.03
N LEU A 60 5.15 10.60 -4.96
CA LEU A 60 3.90 10.06 -4.44
C LEU A 60 3.00 11.14 -3.82
N VAL A 61 3.56 12.13 -3.12
CA VAL A 61 2.80 13.29 -2.64
C VAL A 61 2.17 14.03 -3.82
N ALA A 62 2.95 14.35 -4.86
CA ALA A 62 2.43 15.04 -6.04
C ALA A 62 1.33 14.22 -6.74
N ALA A 63 1.50 12.91 -6.89
CA ALA A 63 0.46 12.04 -7.44
C ALA A 63 -0.83 12.08 -6.61
N CYS A 64 -0.73 12.01 -5.28
CA CYS A 64 -1.88 12.12 -4.37
C CYS A 64 -2.59 13.48 -4.46
N GLU A 65 -1.87 14.57 -4.77
CA GLU A 65 -2.48 15.89 -5.00
C GLU A 65 -3.25 15.90 -6.33
N PHE A 66 -2.70 15.30 -7.39
CA PHE A 66 -3.30 15.32 -8.73
C PHE A 66 -4.51 14.38 -8.92
N ILE A 67 -4.58 13.23 -8.22
CA ILE A 67 -5.77 12.34 -8.29
C ILE A 67 -7.06 13.00 -7.76
N GLY A 68 -6.94 14.14 -7.08
CA GLY A 68 -8.08 14.95 -6.66
C GLY A 68 -8.73 15.73 -7.81
N GLU A 69 -7.98 15.98 -8.89
CA GLU A 69 -8.33 16.96 -9.93
C GLU A 69 -8.96 16.32 -11.17
N ASP A 70 -8.72 15.03 -11.40
CA ASP A 70 -9.23 14.26 -12.54
C ASP A 70 -9.80 12.90 -12.09
N ASP A 71 -10.90 12.47 -12.75
CA ASP A 71 -11.61 11.24 -12.37
C ASP A 71 -10.90 9.98 -12.92
N GLU A 72 -10.25 10.05 -14.09
CA GLU A 72 -9.56 8.92 -14.72
C GLU A 72 -8.34 8.49 -13.89
N THR A 73 -7.49 9.44 -13.52
CA THR A 73 -6.34 9.23 -12.63
C THR A 73 -6.76 8.71 -11.25
N ARG A 74 -7.89 9.17 -10.72
CA ARG A 74 -8.44 8.65 -9.46
C ARG A 74 -8.87 7.20 -9.57
N ASP A 75 -9.50 6.83 -10.68
CA ASP A 75 -9.93 5.46 -10.94
C ASP A 75 -8.73 4.51 -11.11
N ASP A 76 -7.68 4.95 -11.79
CA ASP A 76 -6.42 4.19 -11.90
C ASP A 76 -5.74 4.00 -10.53
N TRP A 77 -5.71 5.05 -9.72
CA TRP A 77 -5.19 4.99 -8.35
C TRP A 77 -6.00 4.03 -7.48
N ARG A 78 -7.33 4.08 -7.60
CA ARG A 78 -8.22 3.13 -6.94
C ARG A 78 -7.97 1.70 -7.43
N ALA A 79 -7.75 1.49 -8.72
CA ALA A 79 -7.48 0.18 -9.29
C ALA A 79 -6.21 -0.46 -8.70
N ALA A 80 -5.17 0.32 -8.42
CA ALA A 80 -3.98 -0.17 -7.73
C ALA A 80 -4.30 -0.70 -6.32
N SER A 81 -5.15 0.00 -5.55
CA SER A 81 -5.59 -0.46 -4.23
C SER A 81 -6.41 -1.76 -4.29
N VAL A 82 -7.27 -1.90 -5.30
CA VAL A 82 -8.06 -3.12 -5.54
C VAL A 82 -7.15 -4.28 -5.93
N ALA A 83 -6.17 -4.05 -6.79
CA ALA A 83 -5.21 -5.07 -7.20
C ALA A 83 -4.38 -5.62 -6.03
N LEU A 84 -4.11 -4.80 -5.00
CA LEU A 84 -3.52 -5.27 -3.75
C LEU A 84 -4.49 -6.19 -2.98
N GLY A 85 -5.76 -5.78 -2.88
CA GLY A 85 -6.84 -6.58 -2.29
C GLY A 85 -6.96 -7.96 -2.95
N ASP A 86 -6.94 -8.01 -4.28
CA ASP A 86 -7.00 -9.24 -5.06
C ASP A 86 -5.79 -10.16 -4.78
N ALA A 87 -4.60 -9.59 -4.59
CA ALA A 87 -3.40 -10.37 -4.29
C ALA A 87 -3.43 -11.01 -2.89
N PHE A 88 -3.94 -10.29 -1.89
CA PHE A 88 -4.00 -10.78 -0.50
C PHE A 88 -5.16 -11.74 -0.25
N THR A 89 -6.32 -11.51 -0.85
CA THR A 89 -7.58 -12.18 -0.50
C THR A 89 -7.50 -13.71 -0.52
N PRO A 90 -6.90 -14.36 -1.52
CA PRO A 90 -6.75 -15.81 -1.54
C PRO A 90 -5.91 -16.34 -0.37
N VAL A 91 -4.84 -15.62 -0.01
CA VAL A 91 -3.94 -16.00 1.09
C VAL A 91 -4.65 -15.84 2.43
N VAL A 92 -5.32 -14.71 2.65
CA VAL A 92 -6.11 -14.46 3.87
C VAL A 92 -7.22 -15.50 4.03
N SER A 93 -7.93 -15.82 2.95
CA SER A 93 -9.02 -16.81 2.97
C SER A 93 -8.52 -18.20 3.35
N ARG A 94 -7.42 -18.66 2.72
CA ARG A 94 -6.78 -19.93 3.09
C ARG A 94 -6.33 -19.95 4.55
N ASP A 95 -5.79 -18.86 5.03
CA ASP A 95 -5.31 -18.73 6.41
C ASP A 95 -6.47 -18.78 7.42
N ARG A 96 -7.63 -18.23 7.06
CA ARG A 96 -8.88 -18.34 7.84
C ARG A 96 -9.44 -19.75 7.83
N GLU A 97 -9.48 -20.41 6.67
CA GLU A 97 -10.02 -21.77 6.51
C GLU A 97 -9.29 -22.80 7.40
N ARG A 98 -7.97 -22.66 7.55
CA ARG A 98 -7.17 -23.52 8.45
C ARG A 98 -7.16 -23.05 9.91
N GLY A 99 -7.94 -22.03 10.27
CA GLY A 99 -8.05 -21.50 11.63
C GLY A 99 -6.85 -20.68 12.12
N ALA A 100 -5.98 -20.19 11.23
CA ALA A 100 -4.83 -19.37 11.61
C ALA A 100 -5.19 -17.88 11.76
N LEU A 101 -6.31 -17.44 11.19
CA LEU A 101 -6.83 -16.07 11.31
C LEU A 101 -8.32 -16.08 11.69
N PRO A 102 -8.84 -15.02 12.33
CA PRO A 102 -10.27 -14.86 12.58
C PRO A 102 -11.07 -14.82 11.27
N THR A 103 -12.26 -15.42 11.27
CA THR A 103 -13.17 -15.47 10.11
C THR A 103 -14.02 -14.21 9.92
N ALA A 104 -13.80 -13.17 10.74
CA ALA A 104 -14.61 -11.94 10.71
C ALA A 104 -14.18 -10.96 9.61
N GLY A 105 -15.17 -10.34 8.97
CA GLY A 105 -14.98 -9.26 7.99
C GLY A 105 -14.57 -9.74 6.58
N ASP A 106 -14.79 -8.88 5.60
CA ASP A 106 -14.39 -9.11 4.20
C ASP A 106 -12.88 -8.89 4.05
N ALA A 107 -12.14 -9.94 3.67
CA ALA A 107 -10.68 -9.89 3.53
C ALA A 107 -10.23 -8.86 2.49
N HIS A 108 -10.93 -8.78 1.36
CA HIS A 108 -10.62 -7.84 0.28
C HIS A 108 -10.82 -6.41 0.77
N ALA A 109 -11.98 -6.12 1.37
CA ALA A 109 -12.30 -4.79 1.89
C ALA A 109 -11.32 -4.35 2.99
N LEU A 110 -10.90 -5.26 3.86
CA LEU A 110 -9.90 -4.98 4.89
C LEU A 110 -8.55 -4.59 4.27
N VAL A 111 -8.06 -5.35 3.27
CA VAL A 111 -6.78 -5.06 2.62
C VAL A 111 -6.82 -3.73 1.87
N VAL A 112 -7.92 -3.43 1.17
CA VAL A 112 -8.10 -2.13 0.52
C VAL A 112 -8.08 -1.00 1.56
N ALA A 113 -8.77 -1.17 2.70
CA ALA A 113 -8.72 -0.18 3.78
C ALA A 113 -7.32 -0.01 4.37
N LEU A 114 -6.52 -1.08 4.45
CA LEU A 114 -5.12 -1.01 4.87
C LEU A 114 -4.27 -0.20 3.92
N TRP A 115 -4.44 -0.39 2.61
CA TRP A 115 -3.76 0.44 1.60
C TRP A 115 -4.01 1.93 1.85
N TRP A 116 -5.28 2.33 1.95
CA TRP A 116 -5.64 3.73 2.18
C TRP A 116 -5.08 4.29 3.49
N THR A 117 -5.03 3.45 4.54
CA THR A 117 -4.45 3.84 5.83
C THR A 117 -2.96 4.11 5.69
N VAL A 118 -2.22 3.19 5.06
CA VAL A 118 -0.77 3.32 4.83
C VAL A 118 -0.46 4.53 3.95
N GLU A 119 -1.16 4.66 2.82
CA GLU A 119 -1.01 5.78 1.89
C GLU A 119 -1.23 7.11 2.59
N ARG A 120 -2.36 7.27 3.30
CA ARG A 120 -2.70 8.53 3.94
C ARG A 120 -1.71 8.91 5.05
N THR A 121 -1.23 7.93 5.80
CA THR A 121 -0.22 8.16 6.85
C THR A 121 1.10 8.63 6.24
N TYR A 122 1.61 7.97 5.21
CA TYR A 122 2.85 8.40 4.56
C TYR A 122 2.68 9.73 3.83
N TYR A 123 1.57 9.95 3.11
CA TYR A 123 1.27 11.24 2.50
C TYR A 123 1.40 12.37 3.52
N MET A 124 0.77 12.25 4.70
CA MET A 124 0.82 13.29 5.72
C MET A 124 2.25 13.53 6.25
N ALA A 125 3.04 12.47 6.39
CA ALA A 125 4.41 12.58 6.85
C ALA A 125 5.34 13.24 5.81
N TYR A 126 5.13 12.96 4.53
CA TYR A 126 5.98 13.48 3.45
C TYR A 126 5.54 14.85 2.92
N SER A 127 4.24 15.18 2.97
CA SER A 127 3.71 16.48 2.55
C SER A 127 4.17 17.63 3.45
N ALA A 128 4.41 17.35 4.74
CA ALA A 128 4.88 18.34 5.72
C ALA A 128 6.40 18.57 5.69
N GLY A 129 7.15 17.81 4.87
CA GLY A 129 8.60 17.70 4.97
C GLY A 129 8.99 16.59 5.96
N PRO A 130 9.47 15.42 5.48
CA PRO A 130 9.60 14.25 6.32
C PRO A 130 10.66 14.44 7.42
N VAL A 131 10.25 14.24 8.67
CA VAL A 131 11.17 14.12 9.81
C VAL A 131 11.48 12.63 10.03
N PRO A 132 12.74 12.18 9.94
CA PRO A 132 13.07 10.74 9.95
C PRO A 132 12.51 9.96 11.15
N ARG A 133 12.50 10.60 12.33
CA ARG A 133 11.94 10.01 13.55
C ARG A 133 10.44 9.80 13.45
N GLU A 134 9.70 10.81 12.99
CA GLU A 134 8.23 10.74 12.88
C GLU A 134 7.81 9.70 11.83
N VAL A 135 8.53 9.63 10.69
CA VAL A 135 8.32 8.60 9.68
C VAL A 135 8.56 7.19 10.25
N SER A 136 9.58 7.03 11.08
CA SER A 136 9.89 5.75 11.75
C SER A 136 8.80 5.34 12.74
N GLU A 137 8.35 6.29 13.58
CA GLU A 137 7.27 6.06 14.55
C GLU A 137 5.94 5.75 13.85
N ALA A 138 5.61 6.47 12.78
CA ALA A 138 4.42 6.21 11.96
C ALA A 138 4.47 4.83 11.29
N THR A 139 5.64 4.43 10.76
CA THR A 139 5.84 3.11 10.15
C THR A 139 5.64 2.00 11.17
N ALA A 140 6.19 2.14 12.38
CA ALA A 140 6.00 1.17 13.46
C ALA A 140 4.52 1.06 13.87
N MET A 141 3.81 2.19 13.96
CA MET A 141 2.38 2.22 14.25
C MET A 141 1.55 1.52 13.16
N LEU A 142 1.86 1.78 11.88
CA LEU A 142 1.22 1.10 10.74
C LEU A 142 1.42 -0.41 10.81
N GLY A 143 2.62 -0.88 11.12
CA GLY A 143 2.91 -2.31 11.30
C GLY A 143 2.03 -2.95 12.37
N LEU A 144 1.86 -2.29 13.52
CA LEU A 144 1.01 -2.78 14.60
C LEU A 144 -0.47 -2.77 14.23
N LEU A 145 -0.99 -1.67 13.66
CA LEU A 145 -2.40 -1.54 13.31
C LEU A 145 -2.80 -2.51 12.18
N THR A 146 -1.98 -2.62 11.14
CA THR A 146 -2.27 -3.51 9.99
C THR A 146 -2.31 -4.98 10.38
N ARG A 147 -1.40 -5.43 11.25
CA ARG A 147 -1.42 -6.78 11.83
C ARG A 147 -2.71 -7.04 12.60
N ARG A 148 -3.10 -6.12 13.48
CA ARG A 148 -4.34 -6.24 14.28
C ARG A 148 -5.59 -6.26 13.42
N THR A 149 -5.65 -5.42 12.38
CA THR A 149 -6.78 -5.40 11.43
C THR A 149 -6.95 -6.74 10.71
N LEU A 150 -5.86 -7.44 10.41
CA LEU A 150 -5.90 -8.78 9.80
C LEU A 150 -6.08 -9.90 10.82
N GLY A 151 -6.11 -9.59 12.12
CA GLY A 151 -6.23 -10.57 13.19
C GLY A 151 -4.97 -11.41 13.41
N LEU A 152 -3.80 -10.89 13.01
CA LEU A 152 -2.51 -11.47 13.35
C LEU A 152 -2.21 -11.20 14.82
N ALA A 153 -1.74 -12.21 15.55
CA ALA A 153 -1.34 -12.04 16.95
C ALA A 153 -0.16 -11.05 17.05
N ASP A 154 -0.16 -10.25 18.13
CA ASP A 154 1.04 -9.54 18.55
C ASP A 154 2.03 -10.62 19.00
N ALA A 155 3.18 -10.72 18.32
CA ALA A 155 4.26 -11.64 18.68
C ALA A 155 4.97 -11.19 19.96
#